data_AF-A0A1F3P0W1-F1
#
_entry.id   AF-A0A1F3P0W1-F1
#
_cell.length_a   1.000
_cell.length_b   1.000
_cell.length_c   1.000
_cell.angle_alpha   90.00
_cell.angle_beta   90.00
_cell.angle_gamma   90.00
#
_symmetry.space_group_name_H-M   'P 1'
#
loop_
_entity.id
_entity.type
_entity.pdbx_description
1 polymer ?
#
loop_
_entity_poly.entity_id
_entity_poly.type
_entity_poly.pdbx_seq_one_letter_code
_entity_poly.pdbx_strand_id
1 'polypeptide(L)'
;MNKKNLMIPIFFGFIACSWMPHWSCHYYRLETHSSFIVGNFNFSNFDSWIFMMIYSLLIGMNLVSISYANVRYYTALSSGILHFVLAIIHIIRIFKPFTFVVFGFDWSMGSSLREIIVLFFLGALCFIVSTTLKGKGDKNIMQ
;
A
#
# COMPACT_ATOMS: atom_id res chain seq x y z
N MET A 1 -11.57 27.20 3.57
CA MET A 1 -10.43 26.28 3.71
C MET A 1 -9.46 26.51 2.54
N ASN A 2 -8.20 26.85 2.81
CA ASN A 2 -7.22 27.14 1.74
C ASN A 2 -6.98 25.87 0.88
N LYS A 3 -6.96 25.95 -0.45
CA LYS A 3 -6.85 24.78 -1.36
C LYS A 3 -5.63 23.90 -1.04
N LYS A 4 -4.53 24.49 -0.53
CA LYS A 4 -3.33 23.78 -0.08
C LYS A 4 -3.57 22.84 1.12
N ASN A 5 -4.58 23.10 1.95
CA ASN A 5 -4.90 22.27 3.12
C ASN A 5 -5.73 21.03 2.79
N LEU A 6 -6.40 20.98 1.64
CA LEU A 6 -7.23 19.83 1.25
C LEU A 6 -6.41 18.73 0.54
N MET A 7 -5.32 19.08 -0.13
CA MET A 7 -4.53 18.15 -0.94
C MET A 7 -3.83 17.06 -0.12
N ILE A 8 -3.37 17.40 1.09
CA ILE A 8 -2.69 16.43 1.98
C ILE A 8 -3.67 15.37 2.50
N PRO A 9 -4.84 15.73 3.05
CA PRO A 9 -5.91 14.78 3.33
C PRO A 9 -6.31 13.89 2.15
N ILE A 10 -6.53 14.47 0.96
CA ILE A 10 -6.90 13.72 -0.24
C ILE A 10 -5.80 12.72 -0.61
N PHE A 11 -4.53 13.14 -0.55
CA PHE A 11 -3.39 12.27 -0.80
C PHE A 11 -3.42 11.06 0.13
N PHE A 12 -3.56 11.25 1.44
CA PHE A 12 -3.61 10.14 2.39
C PHE A 12 -4.83 9.24 2.17
N GLY A 13 -6.00 9.80 1.82
CA GLY A 13 -7.16 8.99 1.43
C GLY A 13 -6.89 8.14 0.18
N PHE A 14 -6.26 8.71 -0.84
CA PHE A 14 -5.88 7.99 -2.06
C PHE A 14 -4.86 6.86 -1.80
N ILE A 15 -3.85 7.11 -0.96
CA ILE A 15 -2.88 6.09 -0.55
C ILE A 15 -3.53 5.01 0.32
N ALA A 16 -4.52 5.34 1.16
CA ALA A 16 -5.28 4.33 1.89
C ALA A 16 -5.98 3.35 0.91
N CYS A 17 -6.57 3.88 -0.17
CA CYS A 17 -7.21 3.07 -1.20
C CYS A 17 -6.23 2.19 -1.99
N SER A 18 -4.97 2.59 -2.16
CA SER A 18 -3.98 1.75 -2.87
C SER A 18 -3.61 0.48 -2.10
N TRP A 19 -3.80 0.48 -0.77
CA TRP A 19 -3.64 -0.71 0.08
C TRP A 19 -4.88 -1.61 0.11
N MET A 20 -6.07 -1.09 -0.24
CA MET A 20 -7.35 -1.77 -0.15
C MET A 20 -7.58 -2.96 -1.11
N PRO A 21 -7.10 -2.98 -2.37
CA PRO A 21 -7.31 -4.15 -3.24
C PRO A 21 -6.67 -5.42 -2.67
N HIS A 22 -5.69 -5.32 -1.77
CA HIS A 22 -5.13 -6.47 -1.06
C HIS A 22 -6.04 -7.03 0.05
N TRP A 23 -6.93 -6.21 0.61
CA TRP A 23 -7.79 -6.58 1.74
C TRP A 23 -8.99 -7.43 1.30
N SER A 24 -9.65 -7.07 0.19
CA SER A 24 -10.78 -7.81 -0.39
C SER A 24 -10.46 -9.27 -0.76
N CYS A 25 -9.18 -9.52 -1.03
CA CYS A 25 -8.63 -10.81 -1.41
C CYS A 25 -8.59 -11.84 -0.27
N HIS A 26 -8.39 -11.40 0.98
CA HIS A 26 -8.26 -12.28 2.15
C HIS A 26 -9.61 -12.63 2.80
N TYR A 27 -10.58 -11.71 2.77
CA TYR A 27 -11.94 -11.96 3.28
C TYR A 27 -12.60 -13.15 2.58
N TYR A 28 -12.48 -13.23 1.25
CA TYR A 28 -13.04 -14.33 0.49
C TYR A 28 -12.49 -15.69 0.94
N ARG A 29 -11.19 -15.78 1.29
CA ARG A 29 -10.56 -17.03 1.76
C ARG A 29 -11.02 -17.43 3.16
N LEU A 30 -11.16 -16.47 4.08
CA LEU A 30 -11.63 -16.74 5.45
C LEU A 30 -13.08 -17.18 5.49
N GLU A 31 -13.93 -16.64 4.62
CA GLU A 31 -15.38 -16.94 4.60
C GLU A 31 -15.73 -18.23 3.84
N THR A 32 -15.02 -18.53 2.75
CA THR A 32 -15.41 -19.64 1.86
C THR A 32 -14.68 -20.95 2.14
N HIS A 33 -13.66 -20.95 3.01
CA HIS A 33 -12.68 -22.04 3.13
C HIS A 33 -12.05 -22.47 1.79
N SER A 34 -12.28 -21.72 0.71
CA SER A 34 -11.73 -22.01 -0.60
C SER A 34 -10.29 -21.51 -0.66
N SER A 35 -9.46 -22.19 -1.44
CA SER A 35 -8.14 -21.70 -1.81
C SER A 35 -8.28 -20.52 -2.79
N PHE A 36 -8.79 -19.39 -2.31
CA PHE A 36 -8.68 -18.11 -3.02
C PHE A 36 -7.24 -17.65 -2.87
N ILE A 37 -6.46 -18.00 -3.88
CA ILE A 37 -5.04 -17.74 -3.95
C ILE A 37 -4.90 -16.38 -4.64
N VAL A 38 -4.47 -15.37 -3.86
CA VAL A 38 -4.09 -14.03 -4.32
C VAL A 38 -2.57 -13.86 -4.53
N GLY A 39 -1.86 -14.92 -4.20
CA GLY A 39 -0.59 -15.34 -4.75
C GLY A 39 -0.39 -16.76 -4.25
N ASN A 40 0.16 -17.70 -5.03
CA ASN A 40 0.55 -18.99 -4.45
C ASN A 40 1.85 -18.79 -3.67
N PHE A 41 1.72 -18.13 -2.53
CA PHE A 41 2.46 -18.48 -1.34
C PHE A 41 1.47 -19.35 -0.56
N ASN A 42 1.83 -20.59 -0.23
CA ASN A 42 1.03 -21.49 0.60
C ASN A 42 0.87 -20.90 2.02
N PHE A 43 0.07 -19.84 2.15
CA PHE A 43 -0.16 -19.15 3.41
C PHE A 43 -1.10 -19.97 4.28
N SER A 44 -0.70 -20.16 5.53
CA SER A 44 -1.55 -20.67 6.59
C SER A 44 -2.64 -19.65 6.97
N ASN A 45 -3.60 -20.07 7.79
CA ASN A 45 -4.58 -19.15 8.38
C ASN A 45 -3.88 -18.05 9.19
N PHE A 46 -2.80 -18.40 9.88
CA PHE A 46 -2.00 -17.44 10.65
C PHE A 46 -1.34 -16.38 9.75
N ASP A 47 -0.74 -16.80 8.64
CA ASP A 47 -0.16 -15.86 7.67
C ASP A 47 -1.23 -14.90 7.13
N SER A 48 -2.43 -15.43 6.83
CA SER A 48 -3.55 -14.61 6.36
C SER A 48 -3.95 -13.52 7.38
N TRP A 49 -4.01 -13.88 8.66
CA TRP A 49 -4.24 -12.91 9.75
C TRP A 49 -3.14 -11.85 9.83
N ILE A 50 -1.87 -12.26 9.70
CA ILE A 50 -0.74 -11.32 9.68
C ILE A 50 -0.88 -10.35 8.51
N PHE A 51 -1.13 -10.83 7.29
CA PHE A 51 -1.29 -9.96 6.14
C PHE A 51 -2.47 -9.00 6.32
N MET A 52 -3.62 -9.50 6.77
CA MET A 52 -4.77 -8.65 7.07
C MET A 52 -4.42 -7.58 8.10
N MET A 53 -3.71 -7.93 9.18
CA MET A 53 -3.27 -6.97 10.19
C MET A 53 -2.34 -5.92 9.57
N ILE A 54 -1.35 -6.33 8.77
CA ILE A 54 -0.43 -5.41 8.08
C ILE A 54 -1.20 -4.43 7.19
N TYR A 55 -2.09 -4.91 6.32
CA TYR A 55 -2.88 -4.03 5.44
C TYR A 55 -3.82 -3.12 6.23
N SER A 56 -4.45 -3.62 7.30
CA SER A 56 -5.29 -2.81 8.20
C SER A 56 -4.51 -1.68 8.81
N LEU A 57 -3.28 -1.95 9.27
CA LEU A 57 -2.39 -0.96 9.85
C LEU A 57 -1.96 0.08 8.80
N LEU A 58 -1.62 -0.35 7.58
CA LEU A 58 -1.24 0.57 6.49
C LEU A 58 -2.41 1.49 6.10
N ILE A 59 -3.61 0.95 5.94
CA ILE A 59 -4.83 1.72 5.67
C ILE A 59 -5.10 2.66 6.85
N GLY A 60 -5.10 2.13 8.07
CA GLY A 60 -5.37 2.88 9.30
C GLY A 60 -4.40 4.05 9.50
N MET A 61 -3.09 3.85 9.29
CA MET A 61 -2.11 4.92 9.37
C MET A 61 -2.37 6.04 8.36
N ASN A 62 -2.78 5.70 7.14
CA ASN A 62 -3.16 6.68 6.13
C ASN A 62 -4.43 7.44 6.53
N LEU A 63 -5.46 6.75 7.04
CA LEU A 63 -6.67 7.41 7.53
C LEU A 63 -6.40 8.30 8.75
N VAL A 64 -5.59 7.85 9.72
CA VAL A 64 -5.19 8.67 10.87
C VAL A 64 -4.41 9.91 10.41
N SER A 65 -3.56 9.78 9.39
CA SER A 65 -2.80 10.89 8.81
C SER A 65 -3.68 11.97 8.16
N ILE A 66 -4.94 11.68 7.84
CA ILE A 66 -5.89 12.70 7.41
C ILE A 66 -6.10 13.71 8.54
N SER A 67 -6.34 13.23 9.75
CA SER A 67 -6.68 14.06 10.92
C SER A 67 -5.46 14.51 11.72
N TYR A 68 -4.42 13.68 11.82
CA TYR A 68 -3.29 13.90 12.72
C TYR A 68 -2.01 14.23 11.96
N ALA A 69 -1.53 15.47 12.10
CA ALA A 69 -0.40 15.97 11.32
C ALA A 69 0.95 15.36 11.72
N ASN A 70 1.11 14.98 12.99
CA ASN A 70 2.34 14.43 13.56
C ASN A 70 2.75 13.07 12.98
N VAL A 71 1.80 12.28 12.47
CA VAL A 71 2.08 10.95 11.90
C VAL A 71 2.32 10.99 10.38
N ARG A 72 1.91 12.07 9.70
CA ARG A 72 1.90 12.17 8.23
C ARG A 72 3.25 11.86 7.59
N TYR A 73 4.33 12.37 8.17
CA TYR A 73 5.68 12.14 7.65
C TYR A 73 6.01 10.64 7.61
N TYR A 74 5.86 9.97 8.75
CA TYR A 74 6.17 8.55 8.90
C TYR A 74 5.24 7.68 8.05
N THR A 75 3.95 8.04 7.95
CA THR A 75 2.99 7.33 7.11
C THR A 75 3.31 7.47 5.62
N ALA A 76 3.64 8.67 5.14
CA ALA A 76 4.04 8.87 3.76
C ALA A 76 5.36 8.13 3.45
N LEU A 77 6.35 8.23 4.34
CA LEU A 77 7.64 7.55 4.17
C LEU A 77 7.49 6.02 4.11
N SER A 78 6.81 5.44 5.10
CA SER A 78 6.59 3.99 5.17
C SER A 78 5.77 3.48 4.00
N SER A 79 4.71 4.20 3.61
CA SER A 79 3.93 3.84 2.41
C SER A 79 4.81 3.89 1.16
N GLY A 80 5.67 4.90 1.02
CA GLY A 80 6.59 5.00 -0.12
C GLY A 80 7.57 3.83 -0.21
N ILE A 81 8.19 3.47 0.91
CA ILE A 81 9.11 2.32 0.99
C ILE A 81 8.39 1.03 0.58
N LEU A 82 7.20 0.78 1.13
CA LEU A 82 6.49 -0.47 0.89
C LEU A 82 5.97 -0.59 -0.56
N HIS A 83 5.51 0.51 -1.17
CA HIS A 83 5.18 0.49 -2.61
C HIS A 83 6.41 0.14 -3.47
N PHE A 84 7.59 0.69 -3.14
CA PHE A 84 8.82 0.31 -3.85
C PHE A 84 9.23 -1.14 -3.60
N VAL A 85 9.07 -1.67 -2.39
CA VAL A 85 9.31 -3.10 -2.12
C VAL A 85 8.42 -3.98 -3.00
N LEU A 86 7.13 -3.64 -3.12
CA LEU A 86 6.22 -4.35 -4.02
C LEU A 86 6.65 -4.21 -5.49
N ALA A 87 7.06 -3.02 -5.93
CA ALA A 87 7.57 -2.81 -7.28
C ALA A 87 8.82 -3.68 -7.55
N ILE A 88 9.74 -3.77 -6.58
CA ILE A 88 10.94 -4.61 -6.66
C ILE A 88 10.57 -6.09 -6.76
N ILE A 89 9.56 -6.57 -6.03
CA ILE A 89 9.08 -7.95 -6.15
C ILE A 89 8.62 -8.23 -7.58
N HIS A 90 7.88 -7.31 -8.20
CA HIS A 90 7.47 -7.45 -9.60
C HIS A 90 8.63 -7.36 -10.59
N ILE A 91 9.65 -6.53 -10.31
CA ILE A 91 10.90 -6.48 -11.11
C ILE A 91 11.65 -7.81 -11.01
N ILE A 92 11.85 -8.34 -9.79
CA ILE A 92 12.48 -9.65 -9.58
C ILE A 92 11.75 -10.73 -10.36
N ARG A 93 10.41 -10.69 -10.40
CA ARG A 93 9.60 -11.62 -11.17
C ARG A 93 9.89 -11.60 -12.67
N ILE A 94 10.33 -10.47 -13.25
CA ILE A 94 10.73 -10.40 -14.67
C ILE A 94 11.98 -11.25 -14.91
N PHE A 95 12.96 -11.18 -14.00
CA PHE A 95 14.23 -11.91 -14.13
C PHE A 95 14.14 -13.36 -13.65
N LYS A 96 13.34 -13.61 -12.61
CA LYS A 96 13.11 -14.92 -12.01
C LYS A 96 11.60 -15.16 -11.93
N PRO A 97 10.98 -15.66 -13.01
CA PRO A 97 9.55 -15.92 -13.03
C PRO A 97 9.14 -16.86 -11.90
N PHE A 98 8.11 -16.44 -11.17
CA PHE A 98 7.42 -17.28 -10.20
C PHE A 98 5.91 -17.16 -10.41
N THR A 99 5.20 -18.23 -10.08
CA THR A 99 3.75 -18.28 -10.16
C THR A 99 3.15 -17.35 -9.13
N PHE A 100 2.39 -16.38 -9.62
CA PHE A 100 1.65 -15.42 -8.81
C PHE A 100 0.23 -15.47 -9.35
N VAL A 101 -0.75 -15.68 -8.49
CA VAL A 101 -2.15 -15.97 -8.87
C VAL A 101 -3.00 -14.99 -8.10
N VAL A 102 -3.83 -14.17 -8.74
CA VAL A 102 -4.74 -13.22 -8.07
C VAL A 102 -6.19 -13.58 -8.37
N PHE A 103 -7.01 -13.74 -7.32
CA PHE A 103 -8.41 -14.19 -7.44
C PHE A 103 -8.57 -15.52 -8.17
N GLY A 104 -7.62 -16.44 -8.02
CA GLY A 104 -7.63 -17.73 -8.73
C GLY A 104 -7.21 -17.64 -10.21
N PHE A 105 -6.83 -16.47 -10.70
CA PHE A 105 -6.31 -16.27 -12.06
C PHE A 105 -4.81 -16.06 -12.04
N ASP A 106 -4.08 -16.66 -12.98
CA ASP A 106 -2.66 -16.41 -13.14
C ASP A 106 -2.39 -14.92 -13.37
N TRP A 107 -1.53 -14.34 -12.54
CA TRP A 107 -1.06 -12.97 -12.71
C TRP A 107 -0.13 -12.92 -13.91
N SER A 108 -0.64 -12.43 -15.03
CA SER A 108 0.16 -12.35 -16.26
C SER A 108 1.40 -11.47 -16.08
N MET A 109 2.43 -11.70 -16.92
CA MET A 109 3.63 -10.84 -16.93
C MET A 109 3.24 -9.38 -17.27
N GLY A 110 2.27 -9.19 -18.16
CA GLY A 110 1.72 -7.86 -18.45
C GLY A 110 1.12 -7.17 -17.22
N SER A 111 0.51 -7.92 -16.29
CA SER A 111 0.00 -7.37 -15.03
C SER A 111 1.14 -6.96 -14.09
N SER A 112 2.23 -7.74 -14.02
CA SER A 112 3.45 -7.33 -13.30
C SER A 112 4.04 -6.03 -13.85
N LEU A 113 4.12 -5.88 -15.18
CA LEU A 113 4.66 -4.66 -15.79
C LEU A 113 3.81 -3.43 -15.43
N ARG A 114 2.48 -3.55 -15.45
CA ARG A 114 1.59 -2.47 -15.01
C ARG A 114 1.78 -2.11 -13.54
N GLU A 115 1.92 -3.11 -12.67
CA GLU A 115 2.17 -2.86 -11.24
C GLU A 115 3.49 -2.15 -11.00
N ILE A 116 4.58 -2.52 -11.70
CA ILE A 116 5.86 -1.81 -11.56
C ILE A 116 5.67 -0.32 -11.81
N ILE A 117 4.94 0.03 -12.87
CA ILE A 117 4.68 1.42 -13.23
C ILE A 117 3.87 2.12 -12.11
N VAL A 118 2.72 1.53 -11.72
CA VAL A 118 1.82 2.11 -10.71
C VAL A 118 2.51 2.25 -9.36
N LEU A 119 3.13 1.18 -8.85
CA LEU A 119 3.79 1.12 -7.56
C LEU A 119 5.01 2.04 -7.51
N PHE A 120 5.76 2.18 -8.61
CA PHE A 120 6.87 3.11 -8.68
C PHE A 120 6.37 4.56 -8.58
N PHE A 121 5.33 4.93 -9.32
CA PHE A 121 4.75 6.28 -9.24
C PHE A 121 4.15 6.58 -7.85
N LEU A 122 3.42 5.63 -7.27
CA LEU A 122 2.88 5.77 -5.90
C LEU A 122 4.00 5.90 -4.86
N GLY A 123 5.04 5.07 -4.97
CA GLY A 123 6.22 5.12 -4.11
C GLY A 123 6.93 6.48 -4.19
N ALA A 124 7.20 6.95 -5.41
CA ALA A 124 7.83 8.24 -5.66
C ALA A 124 6.98 9.41 -5.13
N LEU A 125 5.67 9.39 -5.37
CA LEU A 125 4.75 10.40 -4.85
C LEU A 125 4.77 10.44 -3.32
N CYS A 126 4.73 9.28 -2.67
CA CYS A 126 4.83 9.17 -1.22
C CYS A 126 6.15 9.76 -0.69
N PHE A 127 7.28 9.51 -1.36
CA PHE A 127 8.56 10.10 -0.99
C PHE A 127 8.55 11.62 -1.13
N ILE A 128 8.06 12.16 -2.26
CA ILE A 128 7.94 13.60 -2.49
C ILE A 128 7.09 14.28 -1.40
N VAL A 129 5.97 13.66 -1.04
CA VAL A 129 5.13 14.16 0.06
C VAL A 129 5.87 14.06 1.39
N SER A 130 6.57 12.95 1.67
CA SER A 130 7.34 12.80 2.91
C SER A 130 8.44 13.87 3.04
N THR A 131 9.19 14.18 1.98
CA THR A 131 10.25 15.20 2.02
C THR A 131 9.66 16.59 2.21
N THR A 132 8.52 16.87 1.56
CA THR A 132 7.76 18.11 1.74
C THR A 132 7.25 18.27 3.18
N LEU A 133 6.84 17.17 3.82
CA LEU A 133 6.38 17.16 5.21
C LEU A 133 7.55 17.28 6.20
N LYS A 134 8.68 16.63 5.93
CA LYS A 134 9.91 16.72 6.74
C LYS A 134 10.44 18.15 6.80
N GLY A 135 10.48 18.84 5.66
CA GLY A 135 10.90 20.24 5.58
C GLY A 135 9.94 21.23 6.25
N LYS A 136 8.71 20.81 6.56
CA LYS A 136 7.71 21.59 7.30
C LYS A 136 7.69 21.27 8.81
N GLY A 137 8.64 20.45 9.29
CA GLY A 137 8.78 20.08 10.70
C GLY A 137 8.63 21.27 11.65
N ASP A 138 7.85 21.05 12.71
CA ASP A 138 7.69 21.89 13.92
C ASP A 138 6.96 23.23 13.86
N LYS A 139 6.59 23.80 12.71
CA LYS A 139 5.94 25.14 12.74
C LYS A 139 4.42 25.15 12.96
N ASN A 140 3.75 24.01 12.91
CA ASN A 140 2.29 23.93 13.08
C ASN A 140 1.84 22.88 14.10
N ILE A 141 2.74 22.40 14.96
CA ILE A 141 2.36 21.56 16.12
C ILE A 141 1.92 22.53 17.22
N MET A 142 0.68 23.04 17.14
CA MET A 142 -0.12 23.75 18.18
C MET A 142 -1.10 24.78 17.56
N GLN A 143 -1.82 24.42 16.50
CA GLN A 143 -3.06 25.11 16.13
C GLN A 143 -4.14 24.11 15.76
#